data_AF-A0A4P9WQ07-F1
#
_entry.id   AF-A0A4P9WQ07-F1
#
_cell.length_a   1.000
_cell.length_b   1.000
_cell.length_c   1.000
_cell.angle_alpha   90.00
_cell.angle_beta   90.00
_cell.angle_gamma   90.00
#
_symmetry.space_group_name_H-M   'P 1'
#
loop_
_entity.id
_entity.type
_entity.pdbx_description
1 polymer ?
#
loop_
_entity_poly.entity_id
_entity_poly.type
_entity_poly.pdbx_seq_one_letter_code
_entity_poly.pdbx_strand_id
1 'polypeptide(L)'
;MRILSNLCWRNPDAQNRVRTEDGIPVVLNHCVIDDTNPYLKEVALFCIRNLCESNPANQAAIEQLKAEEVLPESTMTKLGLGEMNTAVF
;
A
#
# COMPACT_ATOMS: atom_id res chain seq x y z
N MET A 1 1.21 0.50 -10.66
CA MET A 1 0.02 -0.10 -10.01
C MET A 1 -0.83 -0.99 -10.92
N ARG A 2 -1.29 -0.52 -12.09
CA ARG A 2 -2.23 -1.26 -12.98
C ARG A 2 -1.75 -2.65 -13.42
N ILE A 3 -0.46 -2.81 -13.74
CA ILE A 3 0.13 -4.10 -14.13
C ILE A 3 0.05 -5.11 -12.97
N LEU A 4 0.44 -4.68 -11.76
CA LEU A 4 0.41 -5.55 -10.58
C LEU A 4 -1.01 -6.01 -10.27
N SER A 5 -1.97 -5.10 -10.33
CA SER A 5 -3.38 -5.43 -10.12
C SER A 5 -3.88 -6.49 -11.10
N ASN A 6 -3.57 -6.34 -12.39
CA ASN A 6 -3.95 -7.33 -13.40
C ASN A 6 -3.27 -8.68 -13.16
N LEU A 7 -1.99 -8.67 -12.80
CA LEU A 7 -1.23 -9.89 -12.53
C LEU A 7 -1.80 -10.67 -11.34
N CYS A 8 -2.32 -9.98 -10.32
CA CYS A 8 -2.91 -10.60 -9.13
C CYS A 8 -4.37 -11.08 -9.32
N TRP A 9 -5.00 -10.78 -10.47
CA TRP A 9 -6.38 -11.21 -10.72
C TRP A 9 -6.46 -12.73 -10.88
N ARG A 10 -7.13 -13.40 -9.94
CA ARG A 10 -7.31 -14.87 -9.92
C ARG A 10 -6.02 -15.66 -10.13
N ASN A 11 -4.91 -15.14 -9.61
CA ASN A 11 -3.59 -15.74 -9.73
C ASN A 11 -2.96 -15.89 -8.33
N PRO A 12 -3.19 -17.03 -7.66
CA PRO A 12 -2.67 -17.26 -6.31
C PRO A 12 -1.16 -17.14 -6.19
N ASP A 13 -0.40 -17.52 -7.22
CA ASP A 13 1.07 -17.44 -7.19
C ASP A 13 1.52 -15.98 -7.14
N ALA A 14 0.94 -15.13 -7.99
CA ALA A 14 1.22 -13.69 -7.96
C ALA A 14 0.76 -13.05 -6.64
N GLN A 15 -0.45 -13.37 -6.18
CA GLN A 15 -0.99 -12.86 -4.91
C GLN A 15 -0.09 -13.21 -3.73
N ASN A 16 0.34 -14.48 -3.65
CA ASN A 16 1.20 -14.96 -2.57
C ASN A 16 2.59 -14.34 -2.66
N ARG A 17 3.14 -14.21 -3.87
CA ARG A 17 4.45 -13.60 -4.07
C ARG A 17 4.48 -12.15 -3.59
N VAL A 18 3.45 -11.37 -3.90
CA VAL A 18 3.32 -10.00 -3.37
C VAL A 18 3.24 -9.98 -1.84
N ARG A 19 2.57 -10.95 -1.20
CA ARG A 19 2.56 -11.04 0.26
C ARG A 19 3.94 -11.43 0.82
N THR A 20 4.61 -12.43 0.24
CA THR A 20 5.89 -12.93 0.77
C THR A 20 7.05 -11.96 0.56
N GLU A 21 6.92 -11.02 -0.37
CA GLU A 21 7.90 -9.98 -0.65
C GLU A 21 7.53 -8.63 0.04
N ASP A 22 6.64 -8.65 1.04
CA ASP A 22 6.17 -7.46 1.78
C ASP A 22 5.59 -6.35 0.88
N GLY A 23 5.05 -6.72 -0.28
CA GLY A 23 4.48 -5.79 -1.24
C GLY A 23 3.09 -5.26 -0.84
N ILE A 24 2.36 -5.97 0.03
CA ILE A 24 1.01 -5.55 0.47
C ILE A 24 1.02 -4.16 1.14
N PRO A 25 1.88 -3.90 2.15
CA PRO A 25 2.03 -2.55 2.73
C PRO A 25 2.33 -1.47 1.69
N VAL A 26 3.18 -1.78 0.70
CA VAL A 26 3.54 -0.83 -0.37
C VAL A 26 2.31 -0.45 -1.20
N VAL A 27 1.43 -1.42 -1.52
CA VAL A 27 0.17 -1.13 -2.22
C VAL A 27 -0.76 -0.28 -1.34
N LEU A 28 -0.85 -0.59 -0.04
CA LEU A 28 -1.69 0.15 0.91
C LEU A 28 -1.25 1.61 1.08
N ASN A 29 0.05 1.92 0.98
CA ASN A 29 0.56 3.30 1.03
C ASN A 29 0.01 4.18 -0.09
N HIS A 30 -0.44 3.58 -1.20
CA HIS A 30 -1.07 4.30 -2.31
C HIS A 30 -2.59 4.45 -2.15
N CYS A 31 -3.19 3.97 -1.06
CA CYS A 31 -4.61 4.14 -0.74
C CYS A 31 -4.94 5.50 -0.08
N VAL A 32 -4.14 6.53 -0.38
CA VAL A 32 -4.31 7.90 0.12
C VAL A 32 -4.88 8.80 -0.98
N ILE A 33 -5.53 9.90 -0.58
CA ILE A 33 -6.00 10.90 -1.54
C ILE A 33 -4.78 11.67 -2.04
N ASP A 34 -4.63 11.74 -3.36
CA ASP A 34 -3.60 12.50 -4.04
C ASP A 34 -4.28 13.43 -5.05
N ASP A 35 -4.22 14.74 -4.80
CA ASP A 35 -4.86 15.75 -5.65
C ASP A 35 -4.22 15.85 -7.04
N THR A 36 -2.98 15.38 -7.20
CA THR A 36 -2.27 15.35 -8.49
C THR A 36 -2.60 14.10 -9.28
N ASN A 37 -2.96 13.01 -8.59
CA ASN A 37 -3.33 11.74 -9.21
C ASN A 37 -4.63 11.18 -8.61
N PRO A 38 -5.79 11.74 -9.01
CA PRO A 38 -7.09 11.41 -8.42
C PRO A 38 -7.56 9.98 -8.68
N TYR A 39 -6.83 9.18 -9.45
CA TYR A 39 -7.13 7.76 -9.69
C TYR A 39 -6.18 6.79 -8.96
N LEU A 40 -5.14 7.31 -8.31
CA LEU A 40 -4.12 6.48 -7.65
C LEU A 40 -4.76 5.60 -6.57
N LYS A 41 -5.62 6.21 -5.75
CA LYS A 41 -6.35 5.54 -4.67
C LYS A 41 -7.23 4.41 -5.20
N GLU A 42 -8.01 4.66 -6.24
CA GLU A 42 -8.94 3.69 -6.82
C GLU A 42 -8.18 2.50 -7.41
N VAL A 43 -7.06 2.74 -8.09
CA VAL A 43 -6.24 1.65 -8.66
C VAL A 43 -5.55 0.86 -7.54
N ALA A 44 -5.09 1.51 -6.47
CA ALA A 44 -4.52 0.83 -5.31
C ALA A 44 -5.56 -0.05 -4.61
N LEU A 45 -6.76 0.48 -4.35
CA LEU A 45 -7.88 -0.29 -3.77
C LEU A 45 -8.27 -1.49 -4.65
N PHE A 46 -8.31 -1.30 -5.96
CA PHE A 46 -8.59 -2.40 -6.89
C PHE A 46 -7.49 -3.48 -6.86
N CYS A 47 -6.22 -3.08 -6.73
CA CYS A 47 -5.11 -4.01 -6.55
C CYS A 47 -5.24 -4.79 -5.24
N ILE A 48 -5.59 -4.14 -4.13
CA ILE A 48 -5.84 -4.80 -2.84
C ILE A 48 -6.98 -5.81 -2.94
N ARG A 49 -8.08 -5.44 -3.60
CA ARG A 49 -9.18 -6.38 -3.86
C ARG A 49 -8.68 -7.62 -4.60
N ASN A 50 -7.90 -7.46 -5.66
CA ASN A 50 -7.36 -8.58 -6.42
C ASN A 50 -6.36 -9.42 -5.60
N LEU A 51 -5.57 -8.79 -4.73
CA LEU A 51 -4.64 -9.48 -3.83
C LEU A 51 -5.36 -10.37 -2.81
N CYS A 52 -6.56 -9.96 -2.37
CA CYS A 52 -7.33 -10.67 -1.35
C CYS A 52 -8.38 -11.63 -1.92
N GLU A 53 -8.69 -11.56 -3.21
CA GLU A 53 -9.71 -12.42 -3.83
C GLU A 53 -9.35 -13.90 -3.68
N SER A 54 -10.21 -14.65 -2.97
CA SER A 54 -10.02 -16.07 -2.66
C SER A 54 -8.68 -16.40 -1.97
N ASN A 55 -8.07 -15.43 -1.29
CA ASN A 55 -6.78 -15.59 -0.62
C ASN A 55 -6.84 -15.15 0.85
N PRO A 56 -7.25 -16.06 1.77
CA PRO A 56 -7.38 -15.74 3.19
C PRO A 56 -6.04 -15.43 3.86
N ALA A 57 -4.92 -15.95 3.35
CA ALA A 57 -3.60 -15.62 3.88
C ALA A 57 -3.23 -14.15 3.64
N ASN A 58 -3.60 -13.61 2.47
CA ASN A 58 -3.44 -12.18 2.17
C ASN A 58 -4.38 -11.31 3.01
N GLN A 59 -5.62 -11.75 3.24
CA GLN A 59 -6.55 -11.05 4.14
C GLN A 59 -6.02 -10.99 5.57
N ALA A 60 -5.57 -12.13 6.10
CA ALA A 60 -4.99 -12.22 7.44
C ALA A 60 -3.70 -11.37 7.57
N ALA A 61 -2.89 -11.27 6.51
CA ALA A 61 -1.72 -10.40 6.51
C ALA A 61 -2.12 -8.92 6.65
N ILE A 62 -3.17 -8.47 5.96
CA ILE A 62 -3.68 -7.10 6.10
C ILE A 62 -4.27 -6.86 7.49
N GLU A 63 -5.02 -7.80 8.06
CA GLU A 63 -5.59 -7.68 9.42
C GLU A 63 -4.52 -7.53 10.50
N GLN A 64 -3.33 -8.11 10.28
CA GLN A 64 -2.19 -7.99 11.19
C GLN A 64 -1.43 -6.67 11.04
N LEU A 65 -1.64 -5.93 9.94
CA LEU A 65 -1.05 -4.61 9.78
C LEU A 65 -1.72 -3.65 10.74
N LYS A 66 -0.93 -3.11 11.66
CA LYS A 66 -1.33 -1.96 12.46
C LYS A 66 -1.12 -0.71 11.62
N ALA A 67 -2.14 0.13 11.54
CA ALA A 67 -1.93 1.49 11.08
C ALA A 67 -1.00 2.19 12.08
N GLU A 68 0.23 2.49 11.67
CA GLU A 68 1.05 3.43 12.41
C GLU A 68 0.49 4.83 12.15
N GLU A 69 0.19 5.57 13.22
CA GLU A 69 -0.21 6.97 13.08
C GLU A 69 0.92 7.76 12.41
N VAL A 70 0.62 8.37 11.27
CA VAL A 70 1.48 9.38 10.68
C VAL A 70 1.56 10.52 11.69
N LEU A 71 2.76 10.76 12.23
CA LEU A 71 2.98 11.88 13.14
C LEU A 71 2.45 13.15 12.49
N PRO A 72 1.63 13.96 13.19
CA PRO A 72 1.16 15.23 12.67
C PRO A 72 2.36 16.04 12.16
N GLU A 73 2.20 16.77 11.06
CA GLU A 73 3.25 17.61 10.48
C GLU A 73 3.91 18.53 11.53
N SER A 74 3.09 19.04 12.46
CA SER A 74 3.52 19.85 13.61
C SER A 74 4.47 19.13 14.58
N THR A 75 4.49 17.79 14.57
CA THR A 75 5.40 16.93 15.35
C THR A 75 6.67 16.63 14.56
N MET A 76 6.59 16.42 13.24
CA MET A 76 7.77 16.30 12.36
C MET A 76 8.65 17.56 12.38
N THR A 77 8.02 18.74 12.33
CA THR A 77 8.73 20.03 12.40
C THR A 77 9.38 20.27 13.77
N LYS A 78 8.74 19.82 14.86
CA LYS A 78 9.31 19.90 16.22
C LYS A 78 10.49 18.96 16.45
N LEU A 79 10.54 17.83 15.73
CA LEU A 79 11.61 16.84 15.82
C LEU A 79 12.77 17.11 14.84
N GLY A 80 12.68 18.16 14.01
CA GLY A 80 13.73 18.52 13.04
C GLY A 80 13.85 17.56 11.85
N LEU A 81 12.85 16.71 11.62
CA LEU A 81 12.86 15.65 10.59
C LEU A 81 12.27 16.11 9.24
N GLY A 82 11.81 17.36 9.15
CA GLY A 82 11.11 17.90 7.97
C GLY A 82 11.93 17.95 6.68
N GLU A 83 13.25 17.81 6.75
CA GLU A 83 14.14 17.88 5.57
C GLU A 83 14.48 16.53 4.94
N MET A 84 14.05 15.39 5.51
CA MET A 84 14.44 14.07 5.00
C MET A 84 13.52 13.49 3.91
N ASN A 85 12.37 14.11 3.61
CA ASN A 85 11.42 13.56 2.63
C ASN A 85 11.68 14.00 1.17
N THR A 86 12.85 14.58 0.86
CA THR A 86 13.21 14.93 -0.53
C THR A 86 14.28 14.00 -1.12
N ALA A 87 14.66 12.92 -0.44
CA ALA A 87 15.75 12.06 -0.89
C ALA A 87 15.48 10.57 -0.70
N VAL A 88 14.39 10.03 -1.25
CA VAL A 88 14.39 8.64 -1.72
C VAL A 88 13.49 8.56 -2.95
N PHE A 89 14.10 8.26 -4.11
CA PHE A 89 13.43 7.92 -5.37
C PHE A 89 12.72 6.56 -5.26
#